data_AF-A0AAW4BIT9-F1
#
_entry.id   AF-A0AAW4BIT9-F1
#
_cell.length_a   1.000
_cell.length_b   1.000
_cell.length_c   1.000
_cell.angle_alpha   90.00
_cell.angle_beta   90.00
_cell.angle_gamma   90.00
#
_symmetry.space_group_name_H-M   'P 1'
#
loop_
_entity.id
_entity.type
_entity.pdbx_description
1 polymer ?
#
loop_
_entity_poly.entity_id
_entity_poly.type
_entity_poly.pdbx_seq_one_letter_code
_entity_poly.pdbx_strand_id
1 'polypeptide(L)'
;LFITFTTQVADLTKKEVGDEAQQHKMQMAELTRTLGRIRLEEKEIPDFVKQDPIRILELERAITEYWATAELAEMEFSQLASEGITPSKALSPMQQQADQQLAELKTLYRFEPTSAQMRKWRKKDNGFNDEVRWADLDNFLVEHYTQLKGLDEQIKQHYAQFMSAFNQLGLDPILLGIDNQDEIQQAYLLALISQFLVAVTQVNHDEKALETLKKELSFDSPKNLMALASTGFSLQANQAINNHIQEFSTSFLSTSSPGDMVAFSAAIANWDTFTGDGRIREKAWFKT
;
A
#
# COMPACT_ATOMS: atom_id res chain seq x y z
N LEU A 1 17.17 9.77 -12.39
CA LEU A 1 15.98 8.91 -12.63
C LEU A 1 15.99 7.72 -11.70
N PHE A 2 16.83 6.69 -11.89
CA PHE A 2 16.84 5.53 -10.99
C PHE A 2 17.20 5.86 -9.53
N ILE A 3 18.30 6.59 -9.28
CA ILE A 3 18.69 7.00 -7.92
C ILE A 3 17.59 7.82 -7.25
N THR A 4 16.93 8.72 -7.99
CA THR A 4 15.81 9.52 -7.50
C THR A 4 14.62 8.63 -7.13
N PHE A 5 14.27 7.68 -8.00
CA PHE A 5 13.20 6.71 -7.78
C PHE A 5 13.48 5.82 -6.58
N THR A 6 14.66 5.22 -6.47
CA THR A 6 14.99 4.35 -5.32
C THR A 6 15.11 5.12 -4.02
N THR A 7 15.59 6.36 -4.04
CA THR A 7 15.61 7.21 -2.84
C THR A 7 14.18 7.51 -2.39
N GLN A 8 13.26 7.80 -3.32
CA GLN A 8 11.86 8.04 -2.99
C GLN A 8 11.15 6.77 -2.50
N VAL A 9 11.40 5.61 -3.10
CA VAL A 9 10.88 4.33 -2.61
C VAL A 9 11.43 4.03 -1.22
N ALA A 10 12.74 4.21 -1.01
CA ALA A 10 13.35 4.03 0.30
C ALA A 10 12.82 5.02 1.34
N ASP A 11 12.56 6.28 0.96
CA ASP A 11 11.96 7.29 1.81
C ASP A 11 10.49 6.97 2.13
N LEU A 12 9.72 6.45 1.17
CA LEU A 12 8.36 5.96 1.39
C LEU A 12 8.39 4.78 2.35
N THR A 13 9.19 3.75 2.06
CA THR A 13 9.34 2.59 2.96
C THR A 13 9.77 3.06 4.33
N LYS A 14 10.73 3.97 4.46
CA LYS A 14 11.16 4.50 5.77
C LYS A 14 10.07 5.32 6.47
N LYS A 15 9.20 6.02 5.74
CA LYS A 15 8.11 6.81 6.33
C LYS A 15 6.88 5.97 6.68
N GLU A 16 6.55 4.96 5.86
CA GLU A 16 5.49 3.98 6.13
C GLU A 16 5.90 3.04 7.26
N VAL A 17 7.13 2.54 7.21
CA VAL A 17 7.67 1.57 8.16
C VAL A 17 8.16 2.29 9.41
N GLY A 18 8.70 3.51 9.35
CA GLY A 18 9.24 4.20 10.54
C GLY A 18 10.35 3.42 11.25
N ASP A 19 10.84 3.95 12.37
CA ASP A 19 11.61 3.17 13.35
C ASP A 19 10.67 2.28 14.19
N GLU A 20 11.16 1.21 14.84
CA GLU A 20 10.35 0.26 15.63
C GLU A 20 9.48 0.99 16.68
N ALA A 21 10.03 2.04 17.29
CA ALA A 21 9.29 2.89 18.22
C ALA A 21 8.15 3.70 17.54
N GLN A 22 8.36 4.13 16.29
CA GLN A 22 7.36 4.86 15.51
C GLN A 22 6.28 3.92 14.97
N GLN A 23 6.63 2.69 14.57
CA GLN A 23 5.68 1.62 14.25
C GLN A 23 4.77 1.33 15.41
N HIS A 24 5.35 1.10 16.59
CA HIS A 24 4.59 0.77 17.77
C HIS A 24 3.62 1.91 18.13
N LYS A 25 4.08 3.17 18.06
CA LYS A 25 3.21 4.34 18.24
C LYS A 25 2.09 4.40 17.21
N MET A 26 2.38 4.11 15.95
CA MET A 26 1.38 4.08 14.88
C MET A 26 0.34 2.99 15.08
N GLN A 27 0.78 1.77 15.41
CA GLN A 27 -0.11 0.64 15.71
C GLN A 27 -1.02 0.95 16.90
N MET A 28 -0.47 1.54 17.97
CA MET A 28 -1.26 1.95 19.11
C MET A 28 -2.24 3.08 18.75
N ALA A 29 -1.84 4.07 17.95
CA ALA A 29 -2.73 5.13 17.49
C ALA A 29 -3.90 4.59 16.65
N GLU A 30 -3.63 3.67 15.72
CA GLU A 30 -4.67 3.03 14.89
C GLU A 30 -5.58 2.10 15.71
N LEU A 31 -5.02 1.39 16.69
CA LEU A 31 -5.79 0.56 17.63
C LEU A 31 -6.72 1.42 18.47
N THR A 32 -6.19 2.48 19.10
CA THR A 32 -6.96 3.44 19.90
C THR A 32 -8.04 4.11 19.06
N ARG A 33 -7.73 4.54 17.82
CA ARG A 33 -8.72 5.05 16.87
C ARG A 33 -9.82 4.03 16.58
N THR A 34 -9.47 2.76 16.33
CA THR A 34 -10.44 1.71 16.01
C THR A 34 -11.35 1.39 17.19
N LEU A 35 -10.81 1.40 18.40
CA LEU A 35 -11.56 1.15 19.62
C LEU A 35 -12.45 2.34 19.99
N GLY A 36 -11.95 3.57 19.97
CA GLY A 36 -12.71 4.73 20.47
C GLY A 36 -13.52 5.51 19.43
N ARG A 37 -13.27 5.36 18.12
CA ARG A 37 -14.06 6.06 17.07
C ARG A 37 -15.10 5.19 16.40
N ILE A 38 -16.17 5.82 15.94
CA ILE A 38 -17.15 5.18 15.08
C ILE A 38 -16.56 5.04 13.66
N ARG A 39 -16.32 3.80 13.22
CA ARG A 39 -15.86 3.48 11.87
C ARG A 39 -17.03 3.05 10.99
N LEU A 40 -17.06 3.59 9.77
CA LEU A 40 -17.98 3.19 8.73
C LEU A 40 -17.40 2.00 7.95
N GLU A 41 -18.27 1.12 7.46
CA GLU A 41 -17.86 0.10 6.50
C GLU A 41 -17.47 0.77 5.17
N GLU A 42 -16.56 0.17 4.41
CA GLU A 42 -16.03 0.80 3.17
C GLU A 42 -17.14 1.20 2.18
N LYS A 43 -18.23 0.43 2.13
CA LYS A 43 -19.41 0.73 1.29
C LYS A 43 -20.23 1.95 1.77
N GLU A 44 -20.09 2.35 3.03
CA GLU A 44 -20.84 3.44 3.66
C GLU A 44 -20.08 4.77 3.60
N ILE A 45 -18.77 4.74 3.34
CA ILE A 45 -17.95 5.94 3.20
C ILE A 45 -18.27 6.58 1.83
N PRO A 46 -18.48 7.90 1.75
CA PRO A 46 -18.64 8.61 0.48
C PRO A 46 -17.39 8.49 -0.41
N ASP A 47 -17.55 8.26 -1.72
CA ASP A 47 -16.42 7.98 -2.63
C ASP A 47 -15.35 9.07 -2.67
N PHE A 48 -15.75 10.34 -2.54
CA PHE A 48 -14.80 11.47 -2.50
C PHE A 48 -14.00 11.56 -1.19
N VAL A 49 -14.43 10.85 -0.14
CA VAL A 49 -13.74 10.75 1.15
C VAL A 49 -12.77 9.57 1.15
N LYS A 50 -13.12 8.46 0.48
CA LYS A 50 -12.29 7.23 0.41
C LYS A 50 -10.86 7.47 -0.08
N GLN A 51 -10.66 8.50 -0.90
CA GLN A 51 -9.37 8.79 -1.54
C GLN A 51 -8.38 9.51 -0.61
N ASP A 52 -8.84 10.04 0.53
CA ASP A 52 -7.99 10.81 1.44
C ASP A 52 -8.11 10.28 2.88
N PRO A 53 -7.08 9.59 3.40
CA PRO A 53 -7.06 9.08 4.78
C PRO A 53 -7.34 10.15 5.84
N ILE A 54 -6.94 11.40 5.58
CA ILE A 54 -7.20 12.53 6.47
C ILE A 54 -8.69 12.84 6.50
N ARG A 55 -9.37 12.85 5.35
CA ARG A 55 -10.83 13.08 5.30
C ARG A 55 -11.62 11.94 5.92
N ILE A 56 -11.14 10.70 5.82
CA ILE A 56 -11.74 9.57 6.54
C ILE A 56 -11.63 9.80 8.05
N LEU A 57 -10.46 10.23 8.54
CA LEU A 57 -10.25 10.53 9.96
C LEU A 57 -11.16 11.67 10.44
N GLU A 58 -11.28 12.75 9.68
CA GLU A 58 -12.17 13.87 9.98
C GLU A 58 -13.65 13.46 9.99
N LEU A 59 -14.07 12.60 9.05
CA LEU A 59 -15.43 12.05 9.02
C LEU A 59 -15.71 11.18 10.25
N GLU A 60 -14.83 10.24 10.58
CA GLU A 60 -14.97 9.38 11.77
C GLU A 60 -15.03 10.21 13.05
N ARG A 61 -14.22 11.28 13.14
CA ARG A 61 -14.27 12.25 14.24
C ARG A 61 -15.63 12.94 14.32
N ALA A 62 -16.09 13.54 13.23
CA ALA A 62 -17.35 14.28 13.19
C ALA A 62 -18.55 13.39 13.51
N ILE A 63 -18.55 12.14 13.07
CA ILE A 63 -19.60 11.16 13.42
C ILE A 63 -19.56 10.82 14.92
N THR A 64 -18.37 10.62 15.47
CA THR A 64 -18.19 10.29 16.89
C THR A 64 -18.62 11.45 17.80
N GLU A 65 -18.24 12.68 17.45
CA GLU A 65 -18.66 13.91 18.17
C GLU A 65 -20.16 14.15 18.07
N TYR A 66 -20.75 13.98 16.88
CA TYR A 66 -22.19 14.04 16.68
C TYR A 66 -22.92 13.02 17.54
N TRP A 67 -22.47 11.76 17.52
CA TRP A 67 -23.09 10.69 18.29
C TRP A 67 -23.06 10.98 19.80
N ALA A 68 -21.90 11.38 20.33
CA ALA A 68 -21.77 11.72 21.75
C ALA A 68 -22.74 12.85 22.16
N THR A 69 -22.85 13.88 21.31
CA THR A 69 -23.76 15.01 21.56
C THR A 69 -25.23 14.58 21.46
N ALA A 70 -25.57 13.73 20.48
CA ALA A 70 -26.93 13.19 20.31
C ALA A 70 -27.35 12.29 21.48
N GLU A 71 -26.41 11.52 22.04
CA GLU A 71 -26.65 10.69 23.22
C GLU A 71 -26.91 11.55 24.47
N LEU A 72 -26.10 12.59 24.69
CA LEU A 72 -26.34 13.56 25.77
C LEU A 72 -27.69 14.28 25.62
N ALA A 73 -28.07 14.64 24.39
CA ALA A 73 -29.38 15.20 24.10
C ALA A 73 -30.51 14.22 24.46
N GLU A 74 -30.39 12.94 24.12
CA GLU A 74 -31.38 11.91 24.49
C GLU A 74 -31.50 11.76 26.02
N MET A 75 -30.39 11.86 26.75
CA MET A 75 -30.38 11.87 28.22
C MET A 75 -31.08 13.11 28.81
N GLU A 76 -30.79 14.31 28.30
CA GLU A 76 -31.46 15.56 28.73
C GLU A 76 -32.98 15.46 28.50
N PHE A 77 -33.40 14.99 27.32
CA PHE A 77 -34.81 14.81 26.99
C PHE A 77 -35.48 13.81 27.95
N SER A 78 -34.80 12.72 28.28
CA SER A 78 -35.29 11.70 29.22
C SER A 78 -35.41 12.25 30.65
N GLN A 79 -34.46 13.08 31.08
CA GLN A 79 -34.50 13.75 32.39
C GLN A 79 -35.67 14.74 32.47
N LEU A 80 -35.82 15.63 31.49
CA LEU A 80 -36.94 16.58 31.42
C LEU A 80 -38.30 15.85 31.45
N ALA A 81 -38.43 14.76 30.69
CA ALA A 81 -39.63 13.94 30.69
C ALA A 81 -39.90 13.29 32.07
N SER A 82 -38.86 12.83 32.77
CA SER A 82 -38.98 12.27 34.12
C SER A 82 -39.40 13.30 35.17
N GLU A 83 -39.07 14.57 34.94
CA GLU A 83 -39.49 15.72 35.74
C GLU A 83 -40.91 16.23 35.39
N GLY A 84 -41.59 15.58 34.45
CA GLY A 84 -42.93 15.96 33.98
C GLY A 84 -42.95 17.18 33.05
N ILE A 85 -41.79 17.65 32.60
CA ILE A 85 -41.65 18.72 31.62
C ILE A 85 -41.77 18.10 30.22
N THR A 86 -42.60 18.68 29.35
CA THR A 86 -42.65 18.24 27.94
C THR A 86 -41.32 18.63 27.28
N PRO A 87 -40.48 17.66 26.86
CA PRO A 87 -39.19 17.97 26.27
C PRO A 87 -39.39 18.73 24.96
N SER A 88 -38.65 19.83 24.78
CA SER A 88 -38.67 20.58 23.53
C SER A 88 -37.26 20.93 23.09
N LYS A 89 -37.04 21.05 21.78
CA LYS A 89 -35.75 21.46 21.21
C LYS A 89 -35.28 22.83 21.69
N ALA A 90 -36.19 23.70 22.12
CA ALA A 90 -35.85 25.01 22.68
C ALA A 90 -35.27 24.91 24.10
N LEU A 91 -35.54 23.80 24.81
CA LEU A 91 -35.15 23.57 26.21
C LEU A 91 -33.92 22.67 26.36
N SER A 92 -33.42 22.07 25.28
CA SER A 92 -32.21 21.23 25.28
C SER A 92 -31.13 21.86 24.40
N PRO A 93 -30.08 22.44 24.99
CA PRO A 93 -28.95 22.97 24.23
C PRO A 93 -28.19 21.87 23.50
N MET A 94 -28.10 20.66 24.06
CA MET A 94 -27.43 19.52 23.42
C MET A 94 -28.12 19.09 22.13
N GLN A 95 -29.45 19.13 22.07
CA GLN A 95 -30.17 18.83 20.83
C GLN A 95 -29.94 19.87 19.73
N GLN A 96 -29.78 21.14 20.08
CA GLN A 96 -29.45 22.18 19.11
C GLN A 96 -28.05 21.98 18.54
N GLN A 97 -27.10 21.63 19.40
CA GLN A 97 -25.73 21.31 19.00
C GLN A 97 -25.67 20.05 18.12
N ALA A 98 -26.41 18.99 18.47
CA ALA A 98 -26.51 17.78 17.66
C ALA A 98 -27.14 18.07 16.28
N ASP A 99 -28.20 18.90 16.23
CA ASP A 99 -28.83 19.31 14.96
C ASP A 99 -27.84 20.10 14.08
N GLN A 100 -27.00 20.97 14.68
CA GLN A 100 -25.95 21.69 13.96
C GLN A 100 -24.88 20.74 13.42
N GLN A 101 -24.33 19.85 14.25
CA GLN A 101 -23.32 18.87 13.83
C GLN A 101 -23.84 17.93 12.74
N LEU A 102 -25.13 17.54 12.80
CA LEU A 102 -25.78 16.78 11.74
C LEU A 102 -25.87 17.58 10.42
N ALA A 103 -26.18 18.87 10.50
CA ALA A 103 -26.19 19.73 9.32
C ALA A 103 -24.80 19.88 8.70
N GLU A 104 -23.75 19.97 9.53
CA GLU A 104 -22.35 19.99 9.10
C GLU A 104 -21.96 18.66 8.42
N LEU A 105 -22.32 17.51 9.01
CA LEU A 105 -22.10 16.19 8.40
C LEU A 105 -22.75 16.05 7.02
N LYS A 106 -23.99 16.54 6.88
CA LYS A 106 -24.71 16.55 5.60
C LYS A 106 -24.05 17.48 4.57
N THR A 107 -23.57 18.64 5.01
CA THR A 107 -23.00 19.66 4.13
C THR A 107 -21.60 19.29 3.66
N LEU A 108 -20.73 18.89 4.59
CA LEU A 108 -19.31 18.62 4.34
C LEU A 108 -19.08 17.22 3.76
N TYR A 109 -19.81 16.23 4.25
CA TYR A 109 -19.56 14.82 3.92
C TYR A 109 -20.68 14.17 3.12
N ARG A 110 -21.81 14.85 2.89
CA ARG A 110 -23.02 14.27 2.27
C ARG A 110 -23.46 13.00 3.01
N PHE A 111 -23.22 12.96 4.31
CA PHE A 111 -23.44 11.79 5.15
C PHE A 111 -24.61 12.05 6.11
N GLU A 112 -25.52 11.08 6.20
CA GLU A 112 -26.63 11.09 7.14
C GLU A 112 -26.70 9.73 7.85
N PRO A 113 -26.51 9.69 9.19
CA PRO A 113 -26.64 8.47 9.97
C PRO A 113 -28.02 7.83 9.83
N THR A 114 -28.06 6.55 9.50
CA THR A 114 -29.31 5.77 9.50
C THR A 114 -29.67 5.31 10.91
N SER A 115 -30.96 5.07 11.19
CA SER A 115 -31.40 4.54 12.50
C SER A 115 -30.76 3.18 12.84
N ALA A 116 -30.39 2.38 11.83
CA ALA A 116 -29.68 1.11 12.04
C ALA A 116 -28.23 1.34 12.51
N GLN A 117 -27.53 2.31 11.91
CA GLN A 117 -26.18 2.70 12.32
C GLN A 117 -26.18 3.26 13.74
N MET A 118 -27.12 4.16 14.06
CA MET A 118 -27.28 4.71 15.41
C MET A 118 -27.50 3.60 16.46
N ARG A 119 -28.29 2.56 16.15
CA ARG A 119 -28.47 1.40 17.03
C ARG A 119 -27.21 0.54 17.20
N LYS A 120 -26.37 0.45 16.16
CA LYS A 120 -25.07 -0.25 16.21
C LYS A 120 -24.10 0.52 17.11
N TRP A 121 -24.09 1.84 17.02
CA TRP A 121 -23.23 2.71 17.82
C TRP A 121 -23.62 2.74 19.29
N ARG A 122 -24.91 2.66 19.61
CA ARG A 122 -25.40 2.53 21.00
C ARG A 122 -24.86 1.32 21.75
N LYS A 123 -24.41 0.27 21.04
CA LYS A 123 -23.77 -0.92 21.65
C LYS A 123 -22.27 -0.76 21.83
N LYS A 124 -21.67 0.26 21.22
CA LYS A 124 -20.25 0.57 21.33
C LYS A 124 -20.08 1.49 22.53
N ASP A 125 -19.50 0.94 23.59
CA ASP A 125 -19.21 1.70 24.80
C ASP A 125 -18.12 2.74 24.47
N ASN A 126 -18.47 4.02 24.45
CA ASN A 126 -17.55 5.13 24.14
C ASN A 126 -16.75 5.58 25.38
N GLY A 127 -16.49 4.66 26.32
CA GLY A 127 -15.81 4.93 27.60
C GLY A 127 -14.38 5.47 27.51
N PHE A 128 -13.80 5.54 26.30
CA PHE A 128 -12.44 6.07 26.07
C PHE A 128 -12.37 7.57 25.80
N ASN A 129 -13.51 8.29 25.84
CA ASN A 129 -13.54 9.73 25.57
C ASN A 129 -12.63 10.53 26.51
N ASP A 130 -12.55 10.16 27.78
CA ASP A 130 -11.74 10.86 28.79
C ASP A 130 -10.33 10.26 28.99
N GLU A 131 -10.11 9.03 28.55
CA GLU A 131 -8.84 8.32 28.74
C GLU A 131 -7.81 8.65 27.65
N VAL A 132 -8.29 9.05 26.47
CA VAL A 132 -7.45 9.26 25.29
C VAL A 132 -7.27 10.76 25.03
N ARG A 133 -6.02 11.17 24.83
CA ARG A 133 -5.68 12.52 24.34
C ARG A 133 -6.00 12.62 22.85
N TRP A 134 -7.29 12.72 22.50
CA TRP A 134 -7.77 12.66 21.11
C TRP A 134 -7.14 13.69 20.18
N ALA A 135 -6.94 14.92 20.66
CA ALA A 135 -6.31 15.97 19.87
C ALA A 135 -4.86 15.63 19.48
N ASP A 136 -4.09 15.04 20.40
CA ASP A 136 -2.70 14.65 20.12
C ASP A 136 -2.63 13.42 19.20
N LEU A 137 -3.55 12.46 19.37
CA LEU A 137 -3.67 11.31 18.49
C LEU A 137 -4.04 11.73 17.06
N ASP A 138 -5.00 12.65 16.91
CA ASP A 138 -5.38 13.19 15.61
C ASP A 138 -4.24 13.92 14.94
N ASN A 139 -3.57 14.82 15.66
CA ASN A 139 -2.44 15.56 15.10
C ASN A 139 -1.34 14.60 14.65
N PHE A 140 -1.03 13.58 15.45
CA PHE A 140 -0.04 12.56 15.08
C PHE A 140 -0.44 11.80 13.79
N LEU A 141 -1.69 11.35 13.68
CA LEU A 141 -2.17 10.65 12.48
C LEU A 141 -2.22 11.58 11.25
N VAL A 142 -2.69 12.81 11.40
CA VAL A 142 -2.74 13.80 10.32
C VAL A 142 -1.34 14.16 9.84
N GLU A 143 -0.39 14.40 10.75
CA GLU A 143 1.01 14.65 10.39
C GLU A 143 1.58 13.47 9.62
N HIS A 144 1.36 12.25 10.09
CA HIS A 144 1.83 11.05 9.42
C HIS A 144 1.23 10.89 8.01
N TYR A 145 -0.09 10.99 7.87
CA TYR A 145 -0.73 10.92 6.54
C TYR A 145 -0.32 12.07 5.62
N THR A 146 -0.07 13.26 6.17
CA THR A 146 0.43 14.41 5.39
C THR A 146 1.85 14.16 4.89
N GLN A 147 2.70 13.51 5.68
CA GLN A 147 4.04 13.11 5.24
C GLN A 147 4.01 12.07 4.11
N LEU A 148 2.97 11.24 4.05
CA LEU A 148 2.75 10.25 2.99
C LEU A 148 2.04 10.84 1.77
N LYS A 149 1.25 11.90 1.95
CA LYS A 149 0.46 12.54 0.89
C LYS A 149 1.35 13.09 -0.22
N GLY A 150 1.07 12.71 -1.46
CA GLY A 150 1.83 13.15 -2.62
C GLY A 150 3.12 12.35 -2.89
N LEU A 151 3.61 11.56 -1.92
CA LEU A 151 4.74 10.65 -2.17
C LEU A 151 4.33 9.51 -3.10
N ASP A 152 3.14 8.96 -2.92
CA ASP A 152 2.62 7.89 -3.78
C ASP A 152 2.43 8.37 -5.23
N GLU A 153 1.86 9.57 -5.46
CA GLU A 153 1.77 10.15 -6.80
C GLU A 153 3.15 10.43 -7.42
N GLN A 154 4.10 10.97 -6.63
CA GLN A 154 5.46 11.21 -7.10
C GLN A 154 6.15 9.89 -7.47
N ILE A 155 6.03 8.86 -6.64
CA ILE A 155 6.61 7.54 -6.87
C ILE A 155 5.99 6.89 -8.10
N LYS A 156 4.67 6.96 -8.28
CA LYS A 156 3.98 6.48 -9.48
C LYS A 156 4.46 7.19 -10.75
N GLN A 157 4.66 8.51 -10.70
CA GLN A 157 5.20 9.26 -11.84
C GLN A 157 6.63 8.86 -12.17
N HIS A 158 7.51 8.78 -11.16
CA HIS A 158 8.91 8.38 -11.36
C HIS A 158 9.03 6.92 -11.78
N TYR A 159 8.16 6.04 -11.27
CA TYR A 159 8.03 4.64 -11.69
C TYR A 159 7.66 4.56 -13.17
N ALA A 160 6.63 5.28 -13.62
CA ALA A 160 6.21 5.28 -15.01
C ALA A 160 7.32 5.80 -15.95
N GLN A 161 8.02 6.87 -15.55
CA GLN A 161 9.17 7.38 -16.29
C GLN A 161 10.32 6.39 -16.33
N PHE A 162 10.63 5.75 -15.20
CA PHE A 162 11.67 4.73 -15.10
C PHE A 162 11.35 3.53 -15.99
N MET A 163 10.16 2.94 -15.88
CA MET A 163 9.74 1.81 -16.71
C MET A 163 9.72 2.17 -18.19
N SER A 164 9.27 3.37 -18.55
CA SER A 164 9.29 3.83 -19.94
C SER A 164 10.72 3.95 -20.48
N ALA A 165 11.62 4.60 -19.75
CA ALA A 165 13.03 4.72 -20.13
C ALA A 165 13.71 3.35 -20.22
N PHE A 166 13.40 2.45 -19.27
CA PHE A 166 13.98 1.13 -19.23
C PHE A 166 13.49 0.23 -20.37
N ASN A 167 12.22 0.33 -20.74
CA ASN A 167 11.68 -0.35 -21.91
C ASN A 167 12.24 0.20 -23.23
N GLN A 168 12.61 1.48 -23.30
CA GLN A 168 13.27 2.06 -24.47
C GLN A 168 14.71 1.55 -24.67
N LEU A 169 15.40 1.15 -23.59
CA LEU A 169 16.71 0.49 -23.68
C LEU A 169 16.60 -0.89 -24.37
N GLY A 170 15.40 -1.49 -24.38
CA GLY A 170 15.16 -2.76 -25.05
C GLY A 170 15.96 -3.90 -24.43
N LEU A 171 16.44 -4.79 -25.30
CA LEU A 171 17.06 -6.07 -24.91
C LEU A 171 18.58 -6.09 -25.05
N ASP A 172 19.18 -5.00 -25.55
CA ASP A 172 20.60 -4.98 -25.90
C ASP A 172 21.43 -4.28 -24.80
N PRO A 173 22.22 -5.02 -24.01
CA PRO A 173 23.06 -4.44 -22.97
C PRO A 173 24.19 -3.56 -23.53
N ILE A 174 24.53 -3.67 -24.82
CA ILE A 174 25.53 -2.81 -25.48
C ILE A 174 25.09 -1.34 -25.47
N LEU A 175 23.78 -1.06 -25.47
CA LEU A 175 23.25 0.30 -25.35
C LEU A 175 23.60 0.97 -24.01
N LEU A 176 23.99 0.17 -23.01
CA LEU A 176 24.50 0.63 -21.72
C LEU A 176 26.03 0.65 -21.65
N GLY A 177 26.71 0.30 -22.76
CA GLY A 177 28.16 0.13 -22.81
C GLY A 177 28.65 -1.11 -22.07
N ILE A 178 27.79 -2.12 -21.88
CA ILE A 178 28.08 -3.34 -21.13
C ILE A 178 28.14 -4.52 -22.09
N ASP A 179 29.27 -5.22 -22.08
CA ASP A 179 29.43 -6.50 -22.74
C ASP A 179 28.88 -7.62 -21.84
N ASN A 180 27.87 -8.34 -22.33
CA ASN A 180 27.27 -9.45 -21.59
C ASN A 180 28.06 -10.76 -21.69
N GLN A 181 29.15 -10.80 -22.46
CA GLN A 181 30.09 -11.92 -22.53
C GLN A 181 31.27 -11.76 -21.56
N ASP A 182 31.52 -10.56 -21.06
CA ASP A 182 32.51 -10.31 -20.03
C ASP A 182 31.91 -10.58 -18.64
N GLU A 183 32.54 -11.48 -17.88
CA GLU A 183 32.04 -11.97 -16.60
C GLU A 183 31.84 -10.84 -15.58
N ILE A 184 32.77 -9.88 -15.54
CA ILE A 184 32.73 -8.76 -14.58
C ILE A 184 31.59 -7.81 -14.94
N GLN A 185 31.46 -7.47 -16.23
CA GLN A 185 30.40 -6.60 -16.73
C GLN A 185 29.01 -7.23 -16.63
N GLN A 186 28.89 -8.53 -16.88
CA GLN A 186 27.66 -9.28 -16.69
C GLN A 186 27.24 -9.31 -15.21
N ALA A 187 28.18 -9.58 -14.30
CA ALA A 187 27.91 -9.56 -12.85
C ALA A 187 27.48 -8.16 -12.38
N TYR A 188 28.11 -7.11 -12.90
CA TYR A 188 27.72 -5.73 -12.60
C TYR A 188 26.29 -5.41 -13.08
N LEU A 189 25.96 -5.77 -14.32
CA LEU A 189 24.62 -5.57 -14.86
C LEU A 189 23.58 -6.34 -14.06
N LEU A 190 23.89 -7.56 -13.64
CA LEU A 190 23.02 -8.37 -12.82
C LEU A 190 22.76 -7.74 -11.44
N ALA A 191 23.80 -7.27 -10.77
CA ALA A 191 23.65 -6.57 -9.49
C ALA A 191 22.75 -5.32 -9.61
N LEU A 192 22.94 -4.54 -10.69
CA LEU A 192 22.13 -3.36 -10.98
C LEU A 192 20.66 -3.74 -11.23
N ILE A 193 20.41 -4.76 -12.04
CA ILE A 193 19.07 -5.23 -12.37
C ILE A 193 18.34 -5.82 -11.16
N SER A 194 19.04 -6.55 -10.29
CA SER A 194 18.46 -7.03 -9.04
C SER A 194 17.99 -5.88 -8.14
N GLN A 195 18.75 -4.80 -8.02
CA GLN A 195 18.32 -3.61 -7.27
C GLN A 195 17.09 -2.96 -7.90
N PHE A 196 17.02 -2.94 -9.24
CA PHE A 196 15.90 -2.36 -9.98
C PHE A 196 14.63 -3.17 -9.74
N LEU A 197 14.73 -4.49 -9.85
CA LEU A 197 13.64 -5.44 -9.61
C LEU A 197 13.09 -5.33 -8.18
N VAL A 198 13.95 -5.17 -7.17
CA VAL A 198 13.50 -4.92 -5.78
C VAL A 198 12.67 -3.64 -5.69
N ALA A 199 13.18 -2.52 -6.20
CA ALA A 199 12.47 -1.24 -6.13
C ALA A 199 11.15 -1.25 -6.90
N VAL A 200 11.13 -1.87 -8.08
CA VAL A 200 9.94 -1.97 -8.92
C VAL A 200 8.88 -2.86 -8.26
N THR A 201 9.25 -4.01 -7.70
CA THR A 201 8.28 -4.87 -7.01
C THR A 201 7.71 -4.23 -5.75
N GLN A 202 8.51 -3.45 -5.01
CA GLN A 202 8.06 -2.71 -3.83
C GLN A 202 7.07 -1.58 -4.11
N VAL A 203 6.92 -1.11 -5.35
CA VAL A 203 5.97 -0.03 -5.68
C VAL A 203 4.63 -0.57 -6.16
N ASN A 204 4.58 -1.80 -6.67
CA ASN A 204 3.38 -2.39 -7.24
C ASN A 204 2.66 -3.23 -6.19
N HIS A 205 1.66 -2.66 -5.51
CA HIS A 205 0.90 -3.33 -4.46
C HIS A 205 -0.54 -3.71 -4.83
N ASP A 206 -1.13 -3.03 -5.81
CA ASP A 206 -2.46 -3.38 -6.31
C ASP A 206 -2.40 -4.45 -7.40
N GLU A 207 -3.48 -5.23 -7.51
CA GLU A 207 -3.58 -6.35 -8.45
C GLU A 207 -3.35 -5.92 -9.91
N LYS A 208 -3.83 -4.74 -10.30
CA LYS A 208 -3.65 -4.22 -11.68
C LYS A 208 -2.20 -3.84 -11.96
N ALA A 209 -1.52 -3.20 -11.00
CA ALA A 209 -0.12 -2.84 -11.13
C ALA A 209 0.77 -4.09 -11.14
N LEU A 210 0.48 -5.09 -10.31
CA LEU A 210 1.17 -6.38 -10.32
C LEU A 210 0.99 -7.14 -11.64
N GLU A 211 -0.21 -7.15 -12.21
CA GLU A 211 -0.46 -7.77 -13.53
C GLU A 211 0.25 -7.02 -14.66
N THR A 212 0.33 -5.68 -14.59
CA THR A 212 1.14 -4.89 -15.52
C THR A 212 2.62 -5.26 -15.39
N LEU A 213 3.14 -5.32 -14.17
CA LEU A 213 4.53 -5.66 -13.91
C LEU A 213 4.88 -7.08 -14.40
N LYS A 214 4.01 -8.06 -14.19
CA LYS A 214 4.17 -9.43 -14.73
C LYS A 214 4.33 -9.43 -16.25
N LYS A 215 3.57 -8.59 -16.96
CA LYS A 215 3.69 -8.48 -18.42
C LYS A 215 5.01 -7.84 -18.84
N GLU A 216 5.45 -6.81 -18.12
CA GLU A 216 6.72 -6.13 -18.38
C GLU A 216 7.93 -7.02 -18.09
N LEU A 217 7.80 -7.95 -17.15
CA LEU A 217 8.84 -8.91 -16.77
C LEU A 217 8.67 -10.30 -17.40
N SER A 218 7.79 -10.44 -18.40
CA SER A 218 7.46 -11.74 -18.97
C SER A 218 8.69 -12.41 -19.60
N PHE A 219 8.99 -13.62 -19.14
CA PHE A 219 10.04 -14.46 -19.71
C PHE A 219 9.69 -15.02 -21.09
N ASP A 220 8.41 -15.18 -21.40
CA ASP A 220 7.90 -15.69 -22.68
C ASP A 220 8.00 -14.63 -23.80
N SER A 221 7.88 -13.36 -23.43
CA SER A 221 7.96 -12.22 -24.36
C SER A 221 8.80 -11.09 -23.74
N PRO A 222 10.13 -11.28 -23.66
CA PRO A 222 11.01 -10.31 -23.04
C PRO A 222 11.01 -9.01 -23.85
N LYS A 223 10.78 -7.88 -23.18
CA LYS A 223 10.81 -6.53 -23.79
C LYS A 223 11.92 -5.64 -23.24
N ASN A 224 12.52 -6.03 -22.13
CA ASN A 224 13.56 -5.26 -21.46
C ASN A 224 14.60 -6.20 -20.83
N LEU A 225 15.74 -5.65 -20.42
CA LEU A 225 16.84 -6.40 -19.80
C LEU A 225 16.46 -7.07 -18.47
N MET A 226 15.45 -6.56 -17.74
CA MET A 226 14.98 -7.19 -16.49
C MET A 226 14.37 -8.57 -16.77
N ALA A 227 13.62 -8.70 -17.88
CA ALA A 227 13.06 -9.99 -18.31
C ALA A 227 14.13 -11.02 -18.74
N LEU A 228 15.32 -10.53 -19.16
CA LEU A 228 16.45 -11.38 -19.59
C LEU A 228 17.49 -11.64 -18.49
N ALA A 229 17.32 -11.10 -17.28
CA ALA A 229 18.29 -11.22 -16.19
C ALA A 229 18.60 -12.69 -15.85
N SER A 230 17.57 -13.53 -15.87
CA SER A 230 17.63 -14.98 -15.66
C SER A 230 18.44 -15.74 -16.73
N THR A 231 18.66 -15.11 -17.88
CA THR A 231 19.34 -15.68 -19.05
C THR A 231 20.65 -14.96 -19.35
N GLY A 232 21.24 -14.31 -18.35
CA GLY A 232 22.50 -13.58 -18.52
C GLY A 232 22.41 -12.45 -19.55
N PHE A 233 21.22 -11.85 -19.71
CA PHE A 233 20.95 -10.79 -20.69
C PHE A 233 21.09 -11.23 -22.16
N SER A 234 20.89 -12.51 -22.44
CA SER A 234 20.90 -13.06 -23.80
C SER A 234 19.52 -13.49 -24.27
N LEU A 235 19.00 -12.81 -25.29
CA LEU A 235 17.75 -13.20 -25.95
C LEU A 235 17.84 -14.60 -26.58
N GLN A 236 19.02 -14.95 -27.12
CA GLN A 236 19.24 -16.28 -27.71
C GLN A 236 19.17 -17.38 -26.65
N ALA A 237 19.77 -17.14 -25.47
CA ALA A 237 19.68 -18.08 -24.34
C ALA A 237 18.24 -18.20 -23.83
N ASN A 238 17.51 -17.09 -23.71
CA ASN A 238 16.08 -17.10 -23.36
C ASN A 238 15.25 -17.93 -24.35
N GLN A 239 15.42 -17.73 -25.65
CA GLN A 239 14.71 -18.48 -26.69
C GLN A 239 15.07 -19.97 -26.68
N ALA A 240 16.34 -20.31 -26.53
CA ALA A 240 16.78 -21.70 -26.45
C ALA A 240 16.17 -22.41 -25.24
N ILE A 241 16.18 -21.76 -24.07
CA ILE A 241 15.56 -22.26 -22.86
C ILE A 241 14.04 -22.40 -23.06
N ASN A 242 13.35 -21.38 -23.55
CA ASN A 242 11.90 -21.45 -23.81
C ASN A 242 11.52 -22.57 -24.79
N ASN A 243 12.28 -22.75 -25.86
CA ASN A 243 12.05 -23.83 -26.83
C ASN A 243 12.23 -25.21 -26.20
N HIS A 244 13.25 -25.39 -25.35
CA HIS A 244 13.47 -26.65 -24.63
C HIS A 244 12.42 -26.90 -23.54
N ILE A 245 11.90 -25.83 -22.93
CA ILE A 245 10.83 -25.91 -21.93
C ILE A 245 9.50 -26.30 -22.55
N GLN A 246 9.20 -25.92 -23.80
CA GLN A 246 7.98 -26.38 -24.48
C GLN A 246 7.89 -27.91 -24.60
N GLU A 247 9.01 -28.62 -24.47
CA GLU A 247 9.07 -30.09 -24.42
C GLU A 247 8.65 -30.66 -23.04
N PHE A 248 8.61 -29.82 -22.00
CA PHE A 248 8.20 -30.17 -20.64
C PHE A 248 6.87 -29.47 -20.27
N SER A 249 5.87 -30.22 -19.78
CA SER A 249 4.53 -29.69 -19.43
C SER A 249 4.48 -28.72 -18.24
N THR A 250 5.65 -28.38 -17.68
CA THR A 250 5.82 -27.46 -16.56
C THR A 250 6.90 -26.46 -16.93
N SER A 251 6.56 -25.16 -16.91
CA SER A 251 7.54 -24.08 -17.08
C SER A 251 8.69 -24.27 -16.08
N PHE A 252 9.89 -24.55 -16.60
CA PHE A 252 11.08 -24.96 -15.85
C PHE A 252 11.53 -23.95 -14.78
N LEU A 253 11.26 -22.67 -15.03
CA LEU A 253 11.45 -21.57 -14.10
C LEU A 253 10.13 -20.81 -14.08
N SER A 254 9.14 -21.30 -13.31
CA SER A 254 7.91 -20.54 -13.13
C SER A 254 8.21 -19.30 -12.29
N THR A 255 8.77 -18.28 -12.91
CA THR A 255 8.80 -16.92 -12.38
C THR A 255 7.45 -16.27 -12.65
N SER A 256 6.37 -16.98 -12.31
CA SER A 256 4.99 -16.60 -12.58
C SER A 256 4.58 -15.37 -11.76
N SER A 257 5.41 -14.99 -10.78
CA SER A 257 5.32 -13.74 -10.05
C SER A 257 6.58 -12.88 -10.20
N PRO A 258 6.45 -11.54 -10.13
CA PRO A 258 7.59 -10.64 -10.07
C PRO A 258 8.52 -10.93 -8.87
N GLY A 259 7.97 -11.39 -7.75
CA GLY A 259 8.74 -11.75 -6.55
C GLY A 259 9.69 -12.93 -6.78
N ASP A 260 9.25 -13.95 -7.52
CA ASP A 260 10.11 -15.08 -7.90
C ASP A 260 11.25 -14.64 -8.80
N MET A 261 11.04 -13.64 -9.67
CA MET A 261 12.10 -13.03 -10.48
C MET A 261 13.10 -12.27 -9.63
N VAL A 262 12.65 -11.52 -8.62
CA VAL A 262 13.57 -10.85 -7.68
C VAL A 262 14.43 -11.89 -6.97
N ALA A 263 13.81 -12.91 -6.37
CA ALA A 263 14.51 -13.97 -5.64
C ALA A 263 15.51 -14.71 -6.55
N PHE A 264 15.11 -15.00 -7.78
CA PHE A 264 15.97 -15.66 -8.75
C PHE A 264 17.13 -14.77 -9.22
N SER A 265 16.87 -13.49 -9.55
CA SER A 265 17.91 -12.55 -9.94
C SER A 265 18.93 -12.35 -8.80
N ALA A 266 18.46 -12.27 -7.55
CA ALA A 266 19.32 -12.16 -6.38
C ALA A 266 20.12 -13.45 -6.13
N ALA A 267 19.56 -14.61 -6.44
CA ALA A 267 20.27 -15.88 -6.39
C ALA A 267 21.36 -15.96 -7.47
N ILE A 268 21.08 -15.56 -8.72
CA ILE A 268 22.08 -15.49 -9.79
C ILE A 268 23.13 -14.40 -9.49
N ALA A 269 22.76 -13.26 -8.88
CA ALA A 269 23.72 -12.25 -8.46
C ALA A 269 24.75 -12.83 -7.47
N ASN A 270 24.38 -13.90 -6.77
CA ASN A 270 25.25 -14.75 -5.97
C ASN A 270 25.55 -16.06 -6.72
N TRP A 271 25.95 -15.98 -7.99
CA TRP A 271 26.11 -17.13 -8.90
C TRP A 271 26.95 -18.28 -8.31
N ASP A 272 28.01 -17.93 -7.56
CA ASP A 272 28.85 -18.90 -6.82
C ASP A 272 28.06 -19.69 -5.76
N THR A 273 27.08 -19.05 -5.12
CA THR A 273 26.19 -19.68 -4.15
C THR A 273 25.09 -20.48 -4.86
N PHE A 274 24.53 -19.95 -5.95
CA PHE A 274 23.48 -20.61 -6.72
C PHE A 274 23.96 -21.87 -7.43
N THR A 275 25.09 -21.78 -8.14
CA THR A 275 25.74 -22.95 -8.77
C THR A 275 26.50 -23.80 -7.76
N GLY A 276 26.82 -23.26 -6.57
CA GLY A 276 27.37 -24.00 -5.43
C GLY A 276 26.34 -24.86 -4.69
N ASP A 277 25.04 -24.59 -4.85
CA ASP A 277 23.96 -25.35 -4.20
C ASP A 277 23.89 -26.77 -4.79
N GLY A 278 24.15 -27.77 -3.95
CA GLY A 278 24.13 -29.19 -4.32
C GLY A 278 22.80 -29.62 -4.95
N ARG A 279 21.68 -28.98 -4.59
CA ARG A 279 20.35 -29.29 -5.14
C ARG A 279 20.18 -28.84 -6.59
N ILE A 280 20.88 -27.79 -7.00
CA ILE A 280 20.92 -27.32 -8.40
C ILE A 280 21.86 -28.23 -9.19
N ARG A 281 23.04 -28.56 -8.63
CA ARG A 281 24.00 -29.50 -9.23
C ARG A 281 23.45 -30.90 -9.46
N GLU A 282 22.47 -31.30 -8.65
CA GLU A 282 21.85 -32.62 -8.73
C GLU A 282 20.79 -32.75 -9.82
N LYS A 283 20.26 -31.64 -10.35
CA LYS A 283 19.20 -31.66 -11.36
C LYS A 283 19.71 -32.20 -12.70
N ALA A 284 18.86 -32.98 -13.37
CA ALA A 284 19.20 -33.65 -14.62
C ALA A 284 19.71 -32.71 -15.72
N TRP A 285 19.21 -31.48 -15.77
CA TRP A 285 19.59 -30.45 -16.74
C TRP A 285 20.95 -29.78 -16.45
N PHE A 286 21.44 -29.83 -15.22
CA PHE A 286 22.73 -29.23 -14.82
C PHE A 286 23.91 -30.18 -15.03
N LYS A 287 23.64 -31.49 -15.14
CA LYS A 287 24.65 -32.56 -15.28
C LYS A 287 25.00 -32.91 -16.73
N THR A 288 24.36 -32.23 -17.69
CA THR A 288 24.64 -32.29 -19.13
C THR A 288 25.62 -31.21 -19.53
#